data_AF-A0A2H0RPK8-F1
#
_entry.id   AF-A0A2H0RPK8-F1
#
_cell.length_a   1.000
_cell.length_b   1.000
_cell.length_c   1.000
_cell.angle_alpha   90.00
_cell.angle_beta   90.00
_cell.angle_gamma   90.00
#
_symmetry.space_group_name_H-M   'P 1'
#
loop_
_entity.id
_entity.type
_entity.pdbx_description
1 polymer ?
#
loop_
_entity_poly.entity_id
_entity_poly.type
_entity_poly.pdbx_seq_one_letter_code
_entity_poly.pdbx_strand_id
1 'polypeptide(L)'
;MSRWNSRQYRAWCSVKSSKVSGAFASPISRMPVASNRSATVLPVAAGGATTSSSPVSSIRGCKAADEDSCPVAIGGVSFTVVQAVSMQLTSRMRNFCMRALYRMLHRSDSRATIASMPQRVTLLGVPIDALRREEAIECLLAMLHTGGLRRAVPLGGHHHVMTPNSEMLVEAARNPVFRELLSRTNLNIPDSVGLLFMARLTGQYLPERVTGVDTVTAFCARLGPEHPVFLLGSAPGVAERAAQELKKRNTNLIVVGTCAGSPRTEDAPAILEQIRNAKPHVLFVAFGAPEQDFWIDRHLKDLPSVCIAMGVGGTFDFLTGVQRRAPRFLRTLGFEWLWRLLKEPKRIRRIWNAVAVFPFLVLFRHERS
;
A
#
# COMPACT_ATOMS: atom_id res chain seq x y z
N MET A 1 26.66 -27.85 -14.57
CA MET A 1 28.03 -28.16 -15.03
C MET A 1 28.46 -27.10 -16.04
N SER A 2 29.33 -26.17 -15.64
CA SER A 2 30.32 -25.49 -16.49
C SER A 2 31.28 -24.74 -15.55
N ARG A 3 32.55 -25.16 -15.58
CA ARG A 3 33.61 -24.79 -14.62
C ARG A 3 34.23 -23.44 -14.98
N TRP A 4 34.40 -22.57 -13.99
CA TRP A 4 35.33 -21.44 -14.06
C TRP A 4 36.78 -21.92 -13.82
N ASN A 5 37.73 -21.42 -14.60
CA ASN A 5 39.12 -21.85 -14.60
C ASN A 5 39.99 -20.97 -13.67
N SER A 6 40.90 -21.60 -12.93
CA SER A 6 41.69 -21.08 -11.80
C SER A 6 42.79 -20.05 -12.14
N ARG A 7 42.75 -19.48 -13.36
CA ARG A 7 43.62 -18.37 -13.80
C ARG A 7 42.94 -17.00 -13.71
N GLN A 8 41.61 -16.91 -13.71
CA GLN A 8 40.90 -15.63 -13.57
C GLN A 8 40.85 -15.13 -12.12
N TYR A 9 40.90 -16.03 -11.14
CA TYR A 9 40.84 -15.66 -9.72
C TYR A 9 42.14 -15.00 -9.19
N ARG A 10 43.29 -15.29 -9.82
CA ARG A 10 44.59 -14.76 -9.37
C ARG A 10 44.92 -13.36 -9.89
N ALA A 11 44.27 -12.89 -10.95
CA ALA A 11 44.46 -11.54 -11.48
C ALA A 11 43.70 -10.45 -10.70
N TRP A 12 42.65 -10.84 -9.96
CA TRP A 12 41.81 -9.87 -9.22
C TRP A 12 42.40 -9.50 -7.84
N CYS A 13 43.11 -10.43 -7.18
CA CYS A 13 43.67 -10.21 -5.84
C CYS A 13 44.98 -9.39 -5.79
N SER A 14 45.51 -8.89 -6.92
CA SER A 14 46.82 -8.22 -6.96
C SER A 14 46.78 -6.69 -7.15
N VAL A 15 45.60 -6.04 -7.18
CA VAL A 15 45.49 -4.61 -7.56
C VAL A 15 44.97 -3.68 -6.45
N LYS A 16 44.76 -4.15 -5.22
CA LYS A 16 44.48 -3.25 -4.07
C LYS A 16 45.30 -3.60 -2.84
N SER A 17 46.60 -3.42 -2.95
CA SER A 17 47.52 -3.36 -1.81
C SER A 17 48.76 -2.58 -2.25
N SER A 18 48.72 -1.25 -2.12
CA SER A 18 49.91 -0.45 -1.84
C SER A 18 49.57 1.04 -1.70
N LYS A 19 50.06 1.60 -0.58
CA LYS A 19 50.35 3.02 -0.29
C LYS A 19 49.14 3.90 0.08
N VAL A 20 49.12 4.71 1.14
CA VAL A 20 50.08 5.19 2.18
C VAL A 20 49.16 5.91 3.22
N SER A 21 49.00 5.45 4.46
CA SER A 21 49.70 5.86 5.71
C SER A 21 49.99 7.37 5.88
N GLY A 22 49.35 8.05 6.85
CA GLY A 22 49.93 9.23 7.51
C GLY A 22 48.95 10.21 8.19
N ALA A 23 49.27 10.54 9.45
CA ALA A 23 48.85 11.66 10.32
C ALA A 23 47.48 11.54 11.05
N PHE A 24 47.41 11.17 12.35
CA PHE A 24 47.78 11.84 13.62
C PHE A 24 46.69 12.73 14.25
N ALA A 25 46.42 12.39 15.53
CA ALA A 25 46.03 13.23 16.67
C ALA A 25 44.60 13.78 16.81
N SER A 26 43.86 13.19 17.77
CA SER A 26 42.90 13.89 18.64
C SER A 26 43.62 14.85 19.60
N PRO A 27 42.91 15.82 20.20
CA PRO A 27 42.72 15.68 21.65
C PRO A 27 41.33 16.07 22.18
N ILE A 28 41.10 15.55 23.38
CA ILE A 28 39.99 15.73 24.31
C ILE A 28 39.99 17.15 24.91
N SER A 29 38.82 17.78 25.08
CA SER A 29 38.64 18.83 26.09
C SER A 29 37.17 18.94 26.57
N ARG A 30 36.98 18.41 27.79
CA ARG A 30 36.14 18.79 28.94
C ARG A 30 34.95 19.78 28.79
N MET A 31 33.84 19.36 29.42
CA MET A 31 32.69 20.16 29.91
C MET A 31 33.08 21.35 30.81
N PRO A 32 32.13 22.26 31.10
CA PRO A 32 31.54 22.22 32.43
C PRO A 32 30.01 22.42 32.50
N VAL A 33 29.49 22.04 33.67
CA VAL A 33 28.12 22.09 34.19
C VAL A 33 27.88 23.38 34.99
N ALA A 34 26.67 23.94 34.94
CA ALA A 34 26.01 24.75 35.98
C ALA A 34 24.49 24.75 35.65
N SER A 35 23.55 24.18 36.42
CA SER A 35 22.97 24.59 37.73
C SER A 35 22.68 26.11 37.80
N ASN A 36 21.51 26.63 38.21
CA ASN A 36 20.61 26.22 39.29
C ASN A 36 19.29 27.05 39.26
N ARG A 37 18.19 26.48 39.78
CA ARG A 37 17.09 27.08 40.61
C ARG A 37 16.14 28.13 39.99
N SER A 38 14.87 28.32 40.39
CA SER A 38 13.86 27.67 41.25
C SER A 38 12.59 28.56 41.27
N ALA A 39 11.49 28.02 41.83
CA ALA A 39 10.27 28.68 42.37
C ALA A 39 9.06 28.74 41.41
N THR A 40 8.04 27.87 41.51
CA THR A 40 6.95 27.71 42.53
C THR A 40 5.87 28.79 42.42
N VAL A 41 4.60 28.37 42.22
CA VAL A 41 3.39 28.69 43.03
C VAL A 41 2.09 28.39 42.21
N LEU A 42 1.22 27.58 42.82
CA LEU A 42 -0.20 27.27 42.52
C LEU A 42 -1.11 28.30 43.22
N PRO A 43 -2.39 28.54 42.83
CA PRO A 43 -3.54 27.69 43.21
C PRO A 43 -4.65 27.55 42.12
N VAL A 44 -5.33 26.41 41.97
CA VAL A 44 -6.61 25.98 42.61
C VAL A 44 -7.76 27.00 42.56
N ALA A 45 -8.82 26.67 41.82
CA ALA A 45 -10.20 27.09 42.12
C ALA A 45 -11.19 25.97 41.71
N ALA A 46 -12.05 25.63 42.66
CA ALA A 46 -13.13 24.66 42.58
C ALA A 46 -14.46 25.32 42.14
N GLY A 47 -15.39 24.51 41.65
CA GLY A 47 -16.79 24.90 41.40
C GLY A 47 -17.61 23.70 40.97
N GLY A 48 -18.36 23.12 41.91
CA GLY A 48 -19.25 21.97 41.70
C GLY A 48 -20.73 22.34 41.58
N ALA A 49 -21.49 21.37 41.04
CA ALA A 49 -22.90 21.01 41.25
C ALA A 49 -23.99 22.11 41.08
N THR A 50 -25.04 21.94 40.28
CA THR A 50 -26.24 21.08 40.47
C THR A 50 -27.17 21.37 39.26
N THR A 51 -28.07 20.54 38.72
CA THR A 51 -29.28 19.94 39.31
C THR A 51 -29.89 18.86 38.38
N SER A 52 -30.53 17.86 39.02
CA SER A 52 -31.69 17.02 38.64
C SER A 52 -32.46 17.37 37.36
N SER A 53 -33.06 16.44 36.58
CA SER A 53 -34.01 15.41 37.00
C SER A 53 -34.35 14.42 35.85
N SER A 54 -34.51 13.13 36.17
CA SER A 54 -35.37 12.16 35.47
C SER A 54 -36.83 12.32 35.99
N PRO A 55 -37.91 11.65 35.51
CA PRO A 55 -37.95 10.51 34.58
C PRO A 55 -39.13 10.48 33.56
N VAL A 56 -39.02 9.46 32.72
CA VAL A 56 -40.02 8.75 31.90
C VAL A 56 -41.37 8.51 32.62
N SER A 57 -42.50 8.74 31.93
CA SER A 57 -43.66 7.81 31.89
C SER A 57 -44.78 8.29 30.94
N SER A 58 -45.29 7.36 30.11
CA SER A 58 -46.71 7.16 29.68
C SER A 58 -46.71 6.49 28.28
N ILE A 59 -46.84 5.16 28.16
CA ILE A 59 -48.06 4.33 28.21
C ILE A 59 -48.93 4.42 26.93
N ARG A 60 -49.11 3.22 26.31
CA ARG A 60 -50.16 2.74 25.36
C ARG A 60 -50.16 3.43 23.98
N GLY A 61 -50.20 2.73 22.84
CA GLY A 61 -50.69 1.39 22.53
C GLY A 61 -51.83 1.54 21.52
N CYS A 62 -51.62 1.18 20.24
CA CYS A 62 -52.68 0.77 19.32
C CYS A 62 -52.11 0.15 18.04
N LYS A 63 -52.87 -0.79 17.50
CA LYS A 63 -52.56 -1.73 16.41
C LYS A 63 -52.74 -1.14 15.01
N ALA A 64 -52.02 -1.74 14.07
CA ALA A 64 -52.37 -2.09 12.69
C ALA A 64 -52.75 -0.98 11.67
N ALA A 65 -51.97 -0.90 10.59
CA ALA A 65 -52.45 -0.89 9.21
C ALA A 65 -51.26 -1.07 8.24
N ASP A 66 -51.43 -1.97 7.28
CA ASP A 66 -50.66 -2.01 6.02
C ASP A 66 -50.78 -0.65 5.30
N GLU A 67 -49.72 -0.25 4.58
CA GLU A 67 -49.85 0.39 3.25
C GLU A 67 -48.48 0.64 2.61
N ASP A 68 -48.34 0.10 1.40
CA ASP A 68 -47.37 0.46 0.38
C ASP A 68 -47.43 1.96 0.02
N SER A 69 -46.31 2.47 -0.50
CA SER A 69 -46.20 3.67 -1.37
C SER A 69 -46.03 5.04 -0.71
N CYS A 70 -44.79 5.57 -0.67
CA CYS A 70 -44.44 6.83 -1.36
C CYS A 70 -42.94 7.22 -1.25
N PRO A 71 -42.43 8.03 -2.20
CA PRO A 71 -41.02 8.14 -2.55
C PRO A 71 -40.29 9.26 -1.82
N VAL A 72 -38.98 9.09 -1.56
CA VAL A 72 -38.11 10.20 -1.14
C VAL A 72 -37.18 10.58 -2.28
N ALA A 73 -37.29 11.86 -2.65
CA ALA A 73 -36.67 12.52 -3.78
C ALA A 73 -35.13 12.41 -3.80
N ILE A 74 -34.61 12.08 -4.98
CA ILE A 74 -33.19 12.17 -5.32
C ILE A 74 -32.88 13.64 -5.65
N GLY A 75 -32.29 14.36 -4.69
CA GLY A 75 -31.72 15.69 -4.89
C GLY A 75 -30.44 15.61 -5.72
N GLY A 76 -30.38 16.42 -6.78
CA GLY A 76 -29.41 16.34 -7.87
C GLY A 76 -27.95 16.48 -7.47
N VAL A 77 -27.14 15.52 -7.92
CA VAL A 77 -25.71 15.74 -8.15
C VAL A 77 -25.58 16.23 -9.59
N SER A 78 -25.01 17.43 -9.72
CA SER A 78 -24.85 18.19 -10.98
C SER A 78 -24.36 17.34 -12.15
N PHE A 79 -25.14 17.41 -13.22
CA PHE A 79 -25.01 16.77 -14.54
C PHE A 79 -23.70 17.11 -15.28
N THR A 80 -22.88 18.02 -14.76
CA THR A 80 -21.76 18.66 -15.45
C THR A 80 -20.51 17.78 -15.56
N VAL A 81 -20.27 16.87 -14.61
CA VAL A 81 -19.09 15.97 -14.64
C VAL A 81 -19.31 14.79 -15.62
N VAL A 82 -20.57 14.36 -15.77
CA VAL A 82 -20.94 13.27 -16.70
C VAL A 82 -20.91 13.75 -18.16
N GLN A 83 -21.30 15.00 -18.42
CA GLN A 83 -21.23 15.56 -19.78
C GLN A 83 -19.78 15.76 -20.28
N ALA A 84 -18.85 16.14 -19.41
CA ALA A 84 -17.45 16.40 -19.81
C ALA A 84 -16.71 15.13 -20.29
N VAL A 85 -17.06 13.95 -19.78
CA VAL A 85 -16.49 12.66 -20.22
C VAL A 85 -17.25 12.05 -21.41
N SER A 86 -18.50 12.48 -21.64
CA SER A 86 -19.39 11.95 -22.68
C SER A 86 -19.09 12.49 -24.09
N MET A 87 -18.51 13.69 -24.20
CA MET A 87 -18.41 14.41 -25.48
C MET A 87 -17.32 13.94 -26.45
N GLN A 88 -16.52 12.91 -26.12
CA GLN A 88 -15.48 12.35 -27.00
C GLN A 88 -15.56 10.83 -27.19
N LEU A 89 -16.58 10.17 -26.65
CA LEU A 89 -16.72 8.71 -26.73
C LEU A 89 -17.69 8.35 -27.87
N THR A 90 -17.26 7.49 -28.80
CA THR A 90 -18.15 6.97 -29.86
C THR A 90 -19.39 6.29 -29.25
N SER A 91 -20.52 6.31 -29.96
CA SER A 91 -21.81 5.75 -29.47
C SER A 91 -21.71 4.29 -29.00
N ARG A 92 -20.79 3.52 -29.61
CA ARG A 92 -20.43 2.16 -29.19
C ARG A 92 -19.79 2.10 -27.81
N MET A 93 -18.87 3.02 -27.50
CA MET A 93 -18.16 3.08 -26.23
C MET A 93 -19.08 3.48 -25.08
N ARG A 94 -20.03 4.39 -25.34
CA ARG A 94 -21.08 4.78 -24.39
C ARG A 94 -21.99 3.60 -24.03
N ASN A 95 -22.48 2.86 -25.02
CA ASN A 95 -23.36 1.70 -24.79
C ASN A 95 -22.64 0.55 -24.09
N PHE A 96 -21.34 0.36 -24.39
CA PHE A 96 -20.50 -0.62 -23.70
C PHE A 96 -20.27 -0.26 -22.23
N CYS A 97 -19.87 1.00 -21.94
CA CYS A 97 -19.70 1.50 -20.57
C CYS A 97 -20.99 1.39 -19.76
N MET A 98 -22.15 1.72 -20.34
CA MET A 98 -23.44 1.63 -19.66
C MET A 98 -23.84 0.17 -19.34
N ARG A 99 -23.63 -0.76 -20.27
CA ARG A 99 -23.90 -2.19 -20.03
C ARG A 99 -22.96 -2.78 -18.96
N ALA A 100 -21.72 -2.31 -18.92
CA ALA A 100 -20.77 -2.73 -17.90
C ALA A 100 -21.04 -2.12 -16.53
N LEU A 101 -21.46 -0.86 -16.47
CA LEU A 101 -21.93 -0.21 -15.24
C LEU A 101 -23.17 -0.94 -14.69
N TYR A 102 -24.10 -1.32 -15.56
CA TYR A 102 -25.27 -2.12 -15.19
C TYR A 102 -24.89 -3.51 -14.65
N ARG A 103 -23.98 -4.24 -15.32
CA ARG A 103 -23.45 -5.52 -14.81
C ARG A 103 -22.65 -5.36 -13.51
N MET A 104 -22.00 -4.22 -13.31
CA MET A 104 -21.28 -3.89 -12.07
C MET A 104 -22.23 -3.70 -10.89
N LEU A 105 -23.44 -3.20 -11.12
CA LEU A 105 -24.45 -3.01 -10.07
C LEU A 105 -25.24 -4.29 -9.75
N HIS A 106 -25.25 -5.31 -10.63
CA HIS A 106 -26.23 -6.40 -10.58
C HIS A 106 -25.65 -7.82 -10.71
N ARG A 107 -24.50 -8.15 -10.07
CA ARG A 107 -24.00 -9.54 -10.04
C ARG A 107 -23.85 -10.07 -8.61
N SER A 108 -24.41 -11.26 -8.38
CA SER A 108 -24.41 -11.99 -7.11
C SER A 108 -23.05 -12.61 -6.81
N ASP A 109 -22.63 -12.50 -5.55
CA ASP A 109 -21.34 -12.93 -5.00
C ASP A 109 -21.31 -14.46 -4.83
N SER A 110 -20.52 -15.16 -5.64
CA SER A 110 -20.23 -16.58 -5.40
C SER A 110 -19.08 -16.69 -4.40
N ARG A 111 -19.35 -17.25 -3.21
CA ARG A 111 -18.32 -17.59 -2.21
C ARG A 111 -17.43 -18.71 -2.77
N ALA A 112 -16.16 -18.41 -3.00
CA ALA A 112 -15.16 -19.41 -3.37
C ALA A 112 -14.41 -19.89 -2.12
N THR A 113 -14.19 -21.20 -2.06
CA THR A 113 -13.56 -21.92 -0.95
C THR A 113 -12.04 -21.74 -0.98
N ILE A 114 -11.45 -21.35 0.16
CA ILE A 114 -10.04 -21.00 0.37
C ILE A 114 -9.15 -22.25 0.27
N ALA A 115 -8.25 -22.31 -0.73
CA ALA A 115 -7.32 -23.43 -0.89
C ALA A 115 -6.24 -23.31 -2.00
N SER A 116 -6.29 -22.36 -2.92
CA SER A 116 -5.33 -22.27 -4.04
C SER A 116 -4.75 -20.87 -4.15
N MET A 117 -3.58 -20.74 -4.78
CA MET A 117 -3.08 -19.44 -5.22
C MET A 117 -4.22 -18.66 -5.90
N PRO A 118 -4.36 -17.35 -5.61
CA PRO A 118 -5.46 -16.57 -6.14
C PRO A 118 -5.43 -16.62 -7.67
N GLN A 119 -6.60 -16.73 -8.27
CA GLN A 119 -6.72 -16.66 -9.72
C GLN A 119 -6.15 -15.32 -10.19
N ARG A 120 -5.23 -15.32 -11.16
CA ARG A 120 -4.67 -14.08 -11.71
C ARG A 120 -5.49 -13.62 -12.90
N VAL A 121 -5.84 -12.33 -12.91
CA VAL A 121 -6.33 -11.61 -14.09
C VAL A 121 -5.16 -10.92 -14.75
N THR A 122 -5.20 -10.75 -16.07
CA THR A 122 -4.15 -10.04 -16.81
C THR A 122 -4.72 -8.76 -17.40
N LEU A 123 -4.14 -7.62 -17.02
CA LEU A 123 -4.48 -6.30 -17.56
C LEU A 123 -3.20 -5.66 -18.11
N LEU A 124 -3.19 -5.30 -19.40
CA LEU A 124 -2.01 -4.75 -20.09
C LEU A 124 -0.75 -5.63 -19.96
N GLY A 125 -0.92 -6.95 -19.92
CA GLY A 125 0.17 -7.91 -19.74
C GLY A 125 0.73 -7.96 -18.31
N VAL A 126 0.09 -7.29 -17.35
CA VAL A 126 0.43 -7.35 -15.92
C VAL A 126 -0.53 -8.30 -15.21
N PRO A 127 -0.04 -9.34 -14.51
CA PRO A 127 -0.88 -10.21 -13.69
C PRO A 127 -1.29 -9.48 -12.40
N ILE A 128 -2.57 -9.55 -12.05
CA ILE A 128 -3.14 -9.02 -10.81
C ILE A 128 -3.89 -10.16 -10.12
N ASP A 129 -3.67 -10.34 -8.83
CA ASP A 129 -4.30 -11.42 -8.08
C ASP A 129 -5.75 -11.05 -7.73
N ALA A 130 -6.70 -11.92 -8.10
CA ALA A 130 -8.12 -11.74 -7.82
C ALA A 130 -8.44 -12.19 -6.40
N LEU A 131 -8.23 -11.28 -5.45
CA LEU A 131 -8.37 -11.56 -4.02
C LEU A 131 -9.08 -10.42 -3.27
N ARG A 132 -9.75 -10.82 -2.19
CA ARG A 132 -10.31 -9.94 -1.16
C ARG A 132 -9.23 -9.58 -0.15
N ARG A 133 -9.47 -8.54 0.64
CA ARG A 133 -8.50 -8.08 1.65
C ARG A 133 -8.09 -9.21 2.59
N GLU A 134 -9.06 -9.96 3.12
CA GLU A 134 -8.76 -11.05 4.07
C GLU A 134 -7.90 -12.14 3.43
N GLU A 135 -8.18 -12.49 2.18
CA GLU A 135 -7.38 -13.45 1.40
C GLU A 135 -5.96 -12.93 1.17
N ALA A 136 -5.79 -11.62 0.93
CA ALA A 136 -4.47 -10.99 0.87
C ALA A 136 -3.69 -11.18 2.16
N ILE A 137 -4.33 -10.95 3.32
CA ILE A 137 -3.70 -11.07 4.63
C ILE A 137 -3.32 -12.52 4.92
N GLU A 138 -4.21 -13.47 4.63
CA GLU A 138 -3.91 -14.91 4.77
C GLU A 138 -2.73 -15.34 3.88
N CYS A 139 -2.65 -14.83 2.64
CA CYS A 139 -1.48 -15.07 1.79
C CYS A 139 -0.19 -14.50 2.40
N LEU A 140 -0.22 -13.29 2.94
CA LEU A 140 0.95 -12.68 3.61
C LEU A 140 1.36 -13.45 4.87
N LEU A 141 0.41 -13.90 5.69
CA LEU A 141 0.70 -14.72 6.86
C LEU A 141 1.30 -16.08 6.46
N ALA A 142 0.76 -16.71 5.42
CA ALA A 142 1.31 -17.96 4.89
C ALA A 142 2.76 -17.81 4.37
N MET A 143 3.11 -16.65 3.80
CA MET A 143 4.49 -16.35 3.38
C MET A 143 5.47 -16.20 4.55
N LEU A 144 4.99 -15.90 5.77
CA LEU A 144 5.83 -15.81 6.97
C LEU A 144 6.09 -17.16 7.64
N HIS A 145 5.18 -18.13 7.48
CA HIS A 145 5.30 -19.44 8.11
C HIS A 145 6.20 -20.39 7.30
N THR A 146 7.51 -20.29 7.50
CA THR A 146 8.46 -21.34 7.10
C THR A 146 8.32 -22.55 8.03
N GLY A 147 7.55 -23.55 7.60
CA GLY A 147 7.52 -24.88 8.22
C GLY A 147 6.27 -25.18 9.06
N GLY A 148 5.14 -25.43 8.40
CA GLY A 148 3.94 -25.92 9.09
C GLY A 148 2.66 -25.84 8.27
N LEU A 149 2.37 -26.92 7.55
CA LEU A 149 1.10 -27.30 6.92
C LEU A 149 0.40 -26.34 5.92
N ARG A 150 0.25 -26.91 4.71
CA ARG A 150 -0.79 -26.71 3.68
C ARG A 150 -0.67 -25.51 2.72
N ARG A 151 -0.27 -25.89 1.48
CA ARG A 151 -0.68 -25.39 0.15
C ARG A 151 0.18 -24.36 -0.61
N ALA A 152 0.58 -24.80 -1.80
CA ALA A 152 0.66 -24.11 -3.10
C ALA A 152 1.44 -22.79 -3.24
N VAL A 153 2.17 -22.34 -2.23
CA VAL A 153 3.19 -21.29 -2.37
C VAL A 153 4.54 -21.94 -2.10
N PRO A 154 5.61 -21.71 -2.91
CA PRO A 154 6.93 -22.24 -2.61
C PRO A 154 7.34 -21.81 -1.18
N LEU A 155 7.38 -22.78 -0.27
CA LEU A 155 7.68 -22.61 1.15
C LEU A 155 9.18 -22.39 1.30
N GLY A 156 9.57 -21.18 1.73
CA GLY A 156 10.94 -20.77 1.98
C GLY A 156 11.50 -19.87 0.88
N GLY A 157 11.76 -18.61 1.22
CA GLY A 157 12.39 -17.64 0.32
C GLY A 157 11.97 -16.21 0.58
N HIS A 158 12.49 -15.30 -0.23
CA HIS A 158 12.07 -13.91 -0.21
C HIS A 158 10.81 -13.71 -1.07
N HIS A 159 9.83 -12.99 -0.54
CA HIS A 159 8.59 -12.66 -1.22
C HIS A 159 8.50 -11.16 -1.50
N HIS A 160 8.38 -10.81 -2.78
CA HIS A 160 8.15 -9.44 -3.22
C HIS A 160 6.64 -9.24 -3.48
N VAL A 161 6.04 -8.32 -2.72
CA VAL A 161 4.62 -7.97 -2.81
C VAL A 161 4.46 -6.54 -3.34
N MET A 162 3.57 -6.35 -4.29
CA MET A 162 3.22 -5.03 -4.80
C MET A 162 1.71 -4.79 -4.66
N THR A 163 1.33 -3.52 -4.72
CA THR A 163 -0.07 -3.07 -4.77
C THR A 163 -0.33 -2.32 -6.08
N PRO A 164 -0.41 -3.01 -7.24
CA PRO A 164 -0.55 -2.31 -8.51
C PRO A 164 -1.83 -1.48 -8.55
N ASN A 165 -1.71 -0.29 -9.11
CA ASN A 165 -2.82 0.61 -9.40
C ASN A 165 -2.83 0.98 -10.89
N SER A 166 -3.88 1.69 -11.34
CA SER A 166 -4.01 2.10 -12.74
C SER A 166 -2.80 2.89 -13.27
N GLU A 167 -2.14 3.71 -12.44
CA GLU A 167 -0.96 4.48 -12.86
C GLU A 167 0.24 3.56 -13.10
N MET A 168 0.48 2.58 -12.21
CA MET A 168 1.54 1.58 -12.38
C MET A 168 1.34 0.75 -13.65
N LEU A 169 0.10 0.42 -14.03
CA LEU A 169 -0.17 -0.30 -15.28
C LEU A 169 0.06 0.56 -16.52
N VAL A 170 -0.22 1.86 -16.46
CA VAL A 170 0.14 2.80 -17.55
C VAL A 170 1.65 2.93 -17.68
N GLU A 171 2.36 2.98 -16.56
CA GLU A 171 3.83 2.99 -16.55
C GLU A 171 4.39 1.69 -17.13
N ALA A 172 3.91 0.52 -16.67
CA ALA A 172 4.30 -0.79 -17.20
C ALA A 172 3.95 -0.96 -18.70
N ALA A 173 2.93 -0.27 -19.21
CA ALA A 173 2.61 -0.24 -20.63
C ALA A 173 3.69 0.44 -21.49
N ARG A 174 4.51 1.32 -20.88
CA ARG A 174 5.59 2.09 -21.51
C ARG A 174 6.99 1.62 -21.10
N ASN A 175 7.10 0.93 -19.98
CA ASN A 175 8.34 0.43 -19.40
C ASN A 175 8.31 -1.11 -19.33
N PRO A 176 8.91 -1.82 -20.32
CA PRO A 176 8.94 -3.28 -20.34
C PRO A 176 9.62 -3.90 -19.13
N VAL A 177 10.68 -3.25 -18.60
CA VAL A 177 11.42 -3.74 -17.43
C VAL A 177 10.53 -3.72 -16.18
N PHE A 178 9.74 -2.65 -16.00
CA PHE A 178 8.78 -2.58 -14.90
C PHE A 178 7.64 -3.59 -15.05
N ARG A 179 7.17 -3.83 -16.29
CA ARG A 179 6.17 -4.88 -16.56
C ARG A 179 6.69 -6.26 -16.22
N GLU A 180 7.92 -6.58 -16.63
CA GLU A 180 8.55 -7.86 -16.31
C GLU A 180 8.70 -8.05 -14.81
N LEU A 181 9.13 -7.01 -14.10
CA LEU A 181 9.21 -7.00 -12.64
C LEU A 181 7.83 -7.32 -12.01
N LEU A 182 6.78 -6.61 -12.41
CA LEU A 182 5.41 -6.89 -11.96
C LEU A 182 4.94 -8.32 -12.28
N SER A 183 5.40 -8.91 -13.37
CA SER A 183 5.02 -10.27 -13.75
C SER A 183 5.66 -11.36 -12.89
N ARG A 184 6.83 -11.09 -12.29
CA ARG A 184 7.57 -12.06 -11.46
C ARG A 184 7.36 -11.92 -9.96
N THR A 185 6.57 -10.95 -9.50
CA THR A 185 6.24 -10.80 -8.07
C THR A 185 5.42 -11.95 -7.54
N ASN A 186 5.56 -12.18 -6.23
CA ASN A 186 4.83 -13.24 -5.53
C ASN A 186 3.34 -12.88 -5.36
N LEU A 187 3.03 -11.60 -5.17
CA LEU A 187 1.66 -11.13 -4.96
C LEU A 187 1.48 -9.68 -5.47
N ASN A 188 0.44 -9.46 -6.25
CA ASN A 188 0.01 -8.19 -6.83
C ASN A 188 -1.41 -7.86 -6.40
N ILE A 189 -1.52 -7.08 -5.32
CA ILE A 189 -2.79 -6.72 -4.68
C ILE A 189 -3.48 -5.55 -5.43
N PRO A 190 -4.74 -5.65 -5.85
CA PRO A 190 -5.41 -4.63 -6.66
C PRO A 190 -5.73 -3.34 -5.87
N ASP A 191 -4.95 -2.25 -6.10
CA ASP A 191 -5.06 -0.96 -5.38
C ASP A 191 -5.65 0.18 -6.23
N SER A 192 -6.68 -0.10 -7.05
CA SER A 192 -7.54 0.98 -7.56
C SER A 192 -8.87 0.45 -8.12
N VAL A 193 -9.91 1.30 -8.06
CA VAL A 193 -11.22 1.00 -8.65
C VAL A 193 -11.11 0.81 -10.16
N GLY A 194 -10.18 1.52 -10.81
CA GLY A 194 -9.92 1.40 -12.24
C GLY A 194 -9.58 -0.03 -12.65
N LEU A 195 -8.77 -0.76 -11.86
CA LEU A 195 -8.47 -2.17 -12.14
C LEU A 195 -9.73 -3.04 -12.13
N LEU A 196 -10.56 -2.90 -11.10
CA LEU A 196 -11.80 -3.67 -10.97
C LEU A 196 -12.75 -3.38 -12.14
N PHE A 197 -12.88 -2.11 -12.51
CA PHE A 197 -13.71 -1.68 -13.62
C PHE A 197 -13.21 -2.27 -14.95
N MET A 198 -11.91 -2.15 -15.23
CA MET A 198 -11.34 -2.67 -16.48
C MET A 198 -11.35 -4.18 -16.55
N ALA A 199 -11.05 -4.89 -15.45
CA ALA A 199 -11.18 -6.34 -15.39
C ALA A 199 -12.60 -6.79 -15.79
N ARG A 200 -13.63 -6.16 -15.20
CA ARG A 200 -15.04 -6.47 -15.53
C ARG A 200 -15.38 -6.16 -16.98
N LEU A 201 -14.92 -5.03 -17.52
CA LEU A 201 -15.13 -4.66 -18.92
C LEU A 201 -14.52 -5.70 -19.87
N THR A 202 -13.34 -6.23 -19.55
CA THR A 202 -12.66 -7.26 -20.34
C THR A 202 -13.10 -8.69 -20.00
N GLY A 203 -14.23 -8.87 -19.30
CA GLY A 203 -14.78 -10.19 -18.96
C GLY A 203 -14.04 -10.96 -17.85
N GLN A 204 -13.08 -10.31 -17.18
CA GLN A 204 -12.32 -10.84 -16.05
C GLN A 204 -12.94 -10.36 -14.71
N TYR A 205 -12.51 -10.92 -13.59
CA TYR A 205 -13.07 -10.59 -12.27
C TYR A 205 -12.00 -10.28 -11.23
N LEU A 206 -12.09 -9.10 -10.64
CA LEU A 206 -11.39 -8.71 -9.41
C LEU A 206 -12.45 -8.48 -8.32
N PRO A 207 -12.38 -9.18 -7.17
CA PRO A 207 -13.45 -9.17 -6.19
C PRO A 207 -13.49 -7.87 -5.37
N GLU A 208 -12.33 -7.32 -4.99
CA GLU A 208 -12.23 -6.19 -4.07
C GLU A 208 -11.08 -5.26 -4.47
N ARG A 209 -11.24 -3.96 -4.22
CA ARG A 209 -10.12 -3.02 -4.23
C ARG A 209 -9.50 -3.02 -2.83
N VAL A 210 -8.25 -3.40 -2.74
CA VAL A 210 -7.51 -3.50 -1.48
C VAL A 210 -6.35 -2.51 -1.51
N THR A 211 -6.42 -1.47 -0.67
CA THR A 211 -5.40 -0.40 -0.68
C THR A 211 -4.16 -0.78 0.10
N GLY A 212 -2.98 -0.28 -0.30
CA GLY A 212 -1.74 -0.55 0.43
C GLY A 212 -1.82 -0.20 1.93
N VAL A 213 -2.47 0.92 2.28
CA VAL A 213 -2.70 1.31 3.68
C VAL A 213 -3.62 0.32 4.41
N ASP A 214 -4.68 -0.16 3.76
CA ASP A 214 -5.60 -1.12 4.37
C ASP A 214 -4.92 -2.49 4.53
N THR A 215 -4.11 -2.91 3.56
CA THR A 215 -3.27 -4.12 3.64
C THR A 215 -2.28 -4.02 4.79
N VAL A 216 -1.45 -2.97 4.85
CA VAL A 216 -0.46 -2.79 5.92
C VAL A 216 -1.13 -2.74 7.29
N THR A 217 -2.23 -2.01 7.42
CA THR A 217 -2.96 -1.90 8.69
C THR A 217 -3.50 -3.26 9.14
N ALA A 218 -4.18 -3.99 8.25
CA ALA A 218 -4.80 -5.27 8.60
C ALA A 218 -3.75 -6.37 8.82
N PHE A 219 -2.66 -6.35 8.04
CA PHE A 219 -1.57 -7.28 8.19
C PHE A 219 -0.86 -7.09 9.53
N CYS A 220 -0.40 -5.87 9.83
CA CYS A 220 0.26 -5.56 11.10
C CYS A 220 -0.63 -5.79 12.32
N ALA A 221 -1.95 -5.73 12.19
CA ALA A 221 -2.87 -6.06 13.27
C ALA A 221 -2.87 -7.55 13.65
N ARG A 222 -2.38 -8.43 12.76
CA ARG A 222 -2.33 -9.89 12.97
C ARG A 222 -0.92 -10.43 13.22
N LEU A 223 0.12 -9.59 13.19
CA LEU A 223 1.49 -10.01 13.48
C LEU A 223 1.75 -10.12 14.98
N GLY A 224 2.45 -11.16 15.39
CA GLY A 224 3.02 -11.28 16.73
C GLY A 224 4.47 -10.80 16.80
N PRO A 225 5.10 -10.86 18.00
CA PRO A 225 6.47 -10.43 18.22
C PRO A 225 7.52 -11.26 17.46
N GLU A 226 7.16 -12.46 17.02
CA GLU A 226 7.98 -13.36 16.19
C GLU A 226 8.21 -12.86 14.75
N HIS A 227 7.47 -11.84 14.31
CA HIS A 227 7.59 -11.26 12.97
C HIS A 227 7.97 -9.77 13.02
N PRO A 228 9.23 -9.45 13.34
CA PRO A 228 9.70 -8.06 13.42
C PRO A 228 9.58 -7.32 12.09
N VAL A 229 9.15 -6.07 12.16
CA VAL A 229 8.86 -5.19 11.01
C VAL A 229 9.89 -4.06 10.92
N PHE A 230 10.29 -3.72 9.69
CA PHE A 230 11.09 -2.53 9.39
C PHE A 230 10.36 -1.62 8.39
N LEU A 231 10.38 -0.31 8.62
CA LEU A 231 9.73 0.69 7.77
C LEU A 231 10.79 1.57 7.11
N LEU A 232 10.90 1.47 5.78
CA LEU A 232 11.86 2.22 4.97
C LEU A 232 11.12 3.20 4.05
N GLY A 233 11.56 4.45 3.93
CA GLY A 233 10.99 5.43 3.00
C GLY A 233 10.21 6.58 3.66
N SER A 234 9.61 7.40 2.79
CA SER A 234 8.94 8.66 3.13
C SER A 234 9.88 9.75 3.69
N ALA A 235 9.33 10.90 4.03
CA ALA A 235 10.10 12.03 4.57
C ALA A 235 10.65 11.72 5.97
N PRO A 236 11.74 12.38 6.41
CA PRO A 236 12.27 12.22 7.76
C PRO A 236 11.20 12.36 8.84
N GLY A 237 11.13 11.40 9.76
CA GLY A 237 10.14 11.37 10.85
C GLY A 237 8.77 10.80 10.47
N VAL A 238 8.51 10.46 9.21
CA VAL A 238 7.22 9.86 8.80
C VAL A 238 7.17 8.37 9.09
N ALA A 239 8.24 7.62 8.81
CA ALA A 239 8.31 6.19 9.12
C ALA A 239 8.22 5.93 10.64
N GLU A 240 8.87 6.75 11.45
CA GLU A 240 8.84 6.71 12.91
C GLU A 240 7.42 6.89 13.45
N ARG A 241 6.71 7.92 12.96
CA ARG A 241 5.31 8.17 13.34
C ARG A 241 4.39 7.06 12.84
N ALA A 242 4.62 6.52 11.65
CA ALA A 242 3.83 5.39 11.13
C ALA A 242 4.00 4.15 12.01
N ALA A 243 5.24 3.86 12.47
CA ALA A 243 5.51 2.79 13.41
C ALA A 243 4.74 2.96 14.73
N GLN A 244 4.68 4.19 15.27
CA GLN A 244 3.89 4.48 16.48
C GLN A 244 2.40 4.23 16.26
N GLU A 245 1.84 4.67 15.13
CA GLU A 245 0.42 4.45 14.81
C GLU A 245 0.06 2.98 14.62
N LEU A 246 0.98 2.18 14.06
CA LEU A 246 0.79 0.73 13.94
C LEU A 246 0.85 0.04 15.31
N LYS A 247 1.80 0.44 16.18
CA LYS A 247 1.91 -0.09 17.55
C LYS A 247 0.70 0.23 18.43
N LYS A 248 0.05 1.38 18.23
CA LYS A 248 -1.23 1.70 18.92
C LYS A 248 -2.36 0.73 18.58
N ARG A 249 -2.33 0.14 17.37
CA ARG A 249 -3.37 -0.79 16.88
C ARG A 249 -3.06 -2.24 17.24
N ASN A 250 -1.78 -2.57 17.39
CA ASN A 250 -1.32 -3.87 17.85
C ASN A 250 -0.12 -3.67 18.78
N THR A 251 -0.34 -3.81 20.08
CA THR A 251 0.70 -3.65 21.10
C THR A 251 1.75 -4.76 21.07
N ASN A 252 1.46 -5.89 20.42
CA ASN A 252 2.39 -7.01 20.25
C ASN A 252 3.30 -6.82 19.02
N LEU A 253 3.06 -5.79 18.20
CA LEU A 253 3.84 -5.50 17.00
C LEU A 253 5.25 -5.02 17.37
N ILE A 254 6.26 -5.78 16.96
CA ILE A 254 7.66 -5.37 17.09
C ILE A 254 8.11 -4.67 15.81
N VAL A 255 8.38 -3.37 15.92
CA VAL A 255 9.08 -2.60 14.89
C VAL A 255 10.54 -2.47 15.29
N VAL A 256 11.44 -3.10 14.53
CA VAL A 256 12.88 -3.20 14.81
C VAL A 256 13.70 -2.06 14.22
N GLY A 257 13.12 -1.27 13.32
CA GLY A 257 13.78 -0.09 12.79
C GLY A 257 12.91 0.70 11.82
N THR A 258 13.31 1.96 11.66
CA THR A 258 12.74 2.90 10.69
C THR A 258 13.89 3.62 10.01
N CYS A 259 13.74 3.95 8.73
CA CYS A 259 14.72 4.74 8.00
C CYS A 259 14.00 5.53 6.89
N ALA A 260 14.22 6.84 6.82
CA ALA A 260 13.66 7.64 5.72
C ALA A 260 14.28 7.21 4.39
N GLY A 261 15.61 7.13 4.32
CA GLY A 261 16.37 6.58 3.19
C GLY A 261 16.08 7.22 1.83
N SER A 262 16.63 6.62 0.78
CA SER A 262 16.31 6.94 -0.61
C SER A 262 16.54 5.73 -1.51
N PRO A 263 15.92 5.66 -2.70
CA PRO A 263 16.16 4.57 -3.65
C PRO A 263 17.50 4.68 -4.39
N ARG A 264 18.29 5.74 -4.15
CA ARG A 264 19.55 5.98 -4.86
C ARG A 264 20.59 4.92 -4.51
N THR A 265 21.34 4.47 -5.51
CA THR A 265 22.36 3.43 -5.35
C THR A 265 23.45 3.81 -4.35
N GLU A 266 23.79 5.10 -4.23
CA GLU A 266 24.78 5.60 -3.28
C GLU A 266 24.34 5.47 -1.80
N ASP A 267 23.03 5.55 -1.54
CA ASP A 267 22.48 5.44 -0.18
C ASP A 267 22.24 3.97 0.22
N ALA A 268 22.18 3.06 -0.76
CA ALA A 268 21.85 1.66 -0.55
C ALA A 268 22.78 0.96 0.46
N PRO A 269 24.12 1.10 0.44
CA PRO A 269 24.99 0.38 1.39
C PRO A 269 24.64 0.65 2.86
N ALA A 270 24.40 1.92 3.22
CA ALA A 270 24.05 2.31 4.58
C ALA A 270 22.66 1.79 4.98
N ILE A 271 21.69 1.86 4.07
CA ILE A 271 20.33 1.34 4.29
C ILE A 271 20.36 -0.17 4.52
N LEU A 272 21.09 -0.91 3.67
CA LEU A 272 21.20 -2.37 3.77
C LEU A 272 21.91 -2.81 5.06
N GLU A 273 22.91 -2.08 5.53
CA GLU A 273 23.54 -2.34 6.82
C GLU A 273 22.55 -2.18 7.98
N GLN A 274 21.77 -1.10 8.01
CA GLN A 274 20.74 -0.90 9.03
C GLN A 274 19.71 -2.03 9.06
N ILE A 275 19.22 -2.45 7.89
CA ILE A 275 18.24 -3.53 7.79
C ILE A 275 18.84 -4.87 8.23
N ARG A 276 20.08 -5.19 7.80
CA ARG A 276 20.76 -6.43 8.21
C ARG A 276 20.99 -6.49 9.72
N ASN A 277 21.32 -5.36 10.34
CA ASN A 277 21.51 -5.29 11.79
C ASN A 277 20.18 -5.44 12.54
N ALA A 278 19.09 -4.87 12.01
CA ALA A 278 17.76 -4.96 12.61
C ALA A 278 17.09 -6.34 12.45
N LYS A 279 17.50 -7.13 11.45
CA LYS A 279 16.98 -8.48 11.14
C LYS A 279 15.44 -8.58 11.06
N PRO A 280 14.75 -7.71 10.31
CA PRO A 280 13.30 -7.82 10.17
C PRO A 280 12.89 -9.02 9.33
N HIS A 281 11.68 -9.55 9.60
CA HIS A 281 10.98 -10.52 8.76
C HIS A 281 10.12 -9.83 7.69
N VAL A 282 9.59 -8.65 8.00
CA VAL A 282 8.76 -7.85 7.09
C VAL A 282 9.42 -6.49 6.84
N LEU A 283 9.59 -6.14 5.58
CA LEU A 283 10.11 -4.85 5.13
C LEU A 283 9.06 -4.10 4.31
N PHE A 284 8.63 -2.94 4.80
CA PHE A 284 7.77 -2.02 4.03
C PHE A 284 8.62 -0.90 3.42
N VAL A 285 8.51 -0.68 2.11
CA VAL A 285 9.29 0.34 1.38
C VAL A 285 8.39 1.40 0.75
N ALA A 286 8.61 2.66 1.12
CA ALA A 286 7.80 3.83 0.79
C ALA A 286 8.58 4.88 -0.03
N PHE A 287 9.37 4.45 -1.03
CA PHE A 287 10.06 5.36 -1.96
C PHE A 287 9.17 5.86 -3.11
N GLY A 288 8.01 5.22 -3.30
CA GLY A 288 7.11 5.47 -4.43
C GLY A 288 7.43 4.56 -5.61
N ALA A 289 6.37 4.13 -6.30
CA ALA A 289 6.50 3.35 -7.53
C ALA A 289 7.01 4.22 -8.69
N PRO A 290 7.83 3.69 -9.61
CA PRO A 290 8.34 2.31 -9.65
C PRO A 290 9.66 2.10 -8.87
N GLU A 291 10.31 3.16 -8.38
CA GLU A 291 11.65 3.08 -7.78
C GLU A 291 11.74 2.19 -6.54
N GLN A 292 10.71 2.20 -5.68
CA GLN A 292 10.65 1.30 -4.52
C GLN A 292 10.71 -0.18 -4.94
N ASP A 293 10.07 -0.50 -6.06
CA ASP A 293 9.86 -1.86 -6.54
C ASP A 293 11.16 -2.36 -7.18
N PHE A 294 11.83 -1.51 -7.97
CA PHE A 294 13.19 -1.78 -8.47
C PHE A 294 14.21 -1.91 -7.35
N TRP A 295 14.10 -1.08 -6.30
CA TRP A 295 15.01 -1.16 -5.14
C TRP A 295 14.85 -2.49 -4.40
N ILE A 296 13.60 -2.92 -4.15
CA ILE A 296 13.33 -4.22 -3.53
C ILE A 296 13.89 -5.34 -4.40
N ASP A 297 13.57 -5.37 -5.70
CA ASP A 297 14.02 -6.43 -6.60
C ASP A 297 15.54 -6.56 -6.66
N ARG A 298 16.26 -5.43 -6.62
CA ARG A 298 17.72 -5.40 -6.65
C ARG A 298 18.36 -5.95 -5.37
N HIS A 299 17.76 -5.71 -4.20
CA HIS A 299 18.44 -5.88 -2.92
C HIS A 299 17.82 -6.93 -2.00
N LEU A 300 16.62 -7.42 -2.29
CA LEU A 300 15.91 -8.34 -1.41
C LEU A 300 16.71 -9.63 -1.11
N LYS A 301 17.46 -10.13 -2.09
CA LYS A 301 18.32 -11.32 -1.93
C LYS A 301 19.52 -11.08 -1.00
N ASP A 302 19.90 -9.82 -0.77
CA ASP A 302 21.01 -9.46 0.12
C ASP A 302 20.54 -9.33 1.59
N LEU A 303 19.25 -9.53 1.86
CA LEU A 303 18.60 -9.32 3.15
C LEU A 303 18.02 -10.64 3.68
N PRO A 304 18.86 -11.58 4.18
CA PRO A 304 18.47 -12.96 4.45
C PRO A 304 17.36 -13.12 5.51
N SER A 305 17.19 -12.15 6.41
CA SER A 305 16.12 -12.18 7.42
C SER A 305 14.74 -11.82 6.85
N VAL A 306 14.69 -11.10 5.73
CA VAL A 306 13.46 -10.52 5.19
C VAL A 306 12.69 -11.59 4.41
N CYS A 307 11.61 -12.10 4.99
CA CYS A 307 10.71 -13.02 4.30
C CYS A 307 9.79 -12.27 3.32
N ILE A 308 9.30 -11.08 3.69
CA ILE A 308 8.39 -10.28 2.87
C ILE A 308 8.95 -8.87 2.70
N ALA A 309 9.07 -8.42 1.46
CA ALA A 309 9.29 -7.01 1.12
C ALA A 309 8.12 -6.49 0.29
N MET A 310 7.53 -5.39 0.73
CA MET A 310 6.33 -4.81 0.13
C MET A 310 6.52 -3.33 -0.19
N GLY A 311 6.31 -2.97 -1.45
CA GLY A 311 6.23 -1.58 -1.88
C GLY A 311 4.90 -0.96 -1.44
N VAL A 312 4.94 0.08 -0.60
CA VAL A 312 3.74 0.67 0.02
C VAL A 312 3.48 2.13 -0.35
N GLY A 313 4.36 2.75 -1.15
CA GLY A 313 4.20 4.12 -1.63
C GLY A 313 3.88 5.11 -0.49
N GLY A 314 2.88 5.98 -0.70
CA GLY A 314 2.47 6.99 0.29
C GLY A 314 1.72 6.45 1.51
N THR A 315 1.80 5.15 1.81
CA THR A 315 1.06 4.55 2.93
C THR A 315 1.42 5.15 4.28
N PHE A 316 2.70 5.44 4.52
CA PHE A 316 3.15 6.04 5.78
C PHE A 316 2.59 7.46 5.97
N ASP A 317 2.49 8.25 4.90
CA ASP A 317 1.88 9.58 4.94
C ASP A 317 0.39 9.53 5.31
N PHE A 318 -0.34 8.50 4.87
CA PHE A 318 -1.73 8.30 5.26
C PHE A 318 -1.89 7.83 6.71
N LEU A 319 -1.00 6.95 7.18
CA LEU A 319 -1.02 6.47 8.57
C LEU A 319 -0.73 7.61 9.55
N THR A 320 0.21 8.49 9.22
CA THR A 320 0.62 9.62 10.06
C THR A 320 -0.28 10.84 9.95
N GLY A 321 -1.29 10.81 9.07
CA GLY A 321 -2.21 11.92 8.85
C GLY A 321 -1.61 13.12 8.11
N VAL A 322 -0.34 13.04 7.68
CA VAL A 322 0.28 14.01 6.75
C VAL A 322 -0.57 14.12 5.49
N GLN A 323 -1.06 12.98 5.00
CA GLN A 323 -2.05 12.89 3.95
C GLN A 323 -3.40 12.48 4.51
N ARG A 324 -4.40 13.36 4.35
CA ARG A 324 -5.77 13.07 4.79
C ARG A 324 -6.52 12.23 3.76
N ARG A 325 -6.89 11.01 4.14
CA ARG A 325 -7.80 10.14 3.37
C ARG A 325 -9.10 10.86 3.02
N ALA A 326 -9.71 10.51 1.89
CA ALA A 326 -11.03 11.01 1.54
C ALA A 326 -12.09 10.53 2.56
N PRO A 327 -13.13 11.33 2.85
CA PRO A 327 -14.30 10.91 3.60
C PRO A 327 -14.84 9.55 3.13
N ARG A 328 -15.41 8.75 4.05
CA ARG A 328 -15.91 7.39 3.74
C ARG A 328 -16.86 7.38 2.55
N PHE A 329 -17.79 8.34 2.48
CA PHE A 329 -18.75 8.44 1.37
C PHE A 329 -18.08 8.65 0.00
N LEU A 330 -17.03 9.48 -0.09
CA LEU A 330 -16.28 9.67 -1.34
C LEU A 330 -15.48 8.42 -1.71
N ARG A 331 -14.98 7.67 -0.72
CA ARG A 331 -14.27 6.41 -0.96
C ARG A 331 -15.21 5.32 -1.47
N THR A 332 -16.41 5.21 -0.92
CA THR A 332 -17.42 4.24 -1.38
C THR A 332 -17.94 4.58 -2.77
N LEU A 333 -18.06 5.86 -3.12
CA LEU A 333 -18.41 6.31 -4.46
C LEU A 333 -17.25 6.26 -5.47
N GLY A 334 -16.04 5.92 -5.05
CA GLY A 334 -14.85 5.87 -5.92
C GLY A 334 -14.27 7.25 -6.30
N PHE A 335 -14.74 8.35 -5.69
CA PHE A 335 -14.25 9.72 -5.91
C PHE A 335 -13.02 10.09 -5.08
N GLU A 336 -12.30 9.11 -4.54
CA GLU A 336 -11.07 9.34 -3.79
C GLU A 336 -10.01 10.09 -4.62
N TRP A 337 -9.96 9.84 -5.93
CA TRP A 337 -9.07 10.54 -6.85
C TRP A 337 -9.41 12.03 -6.97
N LEU A 338 -10.69 12.40 -6.99
CA LEU A 338 -11.14 13.79 -7.10
C LEU A 338 -10.78 14.57 -5.83
N TRP A 339 -10.99 13.96 -4.67
CA TRP A 339 -10.55 14.51 -3.39
C TRP A 339 -9.03 14.80 -3.36
N ARG A 340 -8.23 13.89 -3.94
CA ARG A 340 -6.77 14.09 -4.04
C ARG A 340 -6.40 15.19 -5.03
N LEU A 341 -7.12 15.32 -6.16
CA LEU A 341 -6.87 16.40 -7.11
C LEU A 341 -7.07 17.78 -6.47
N LEU A 342 -8.14 17.93 -5.68
CA LEU A 342 -8.45 19.18 -5.00
C LEU A 342 -7.37 19.56 -3.97
N LYS A 343 -6.71 18.57 -3.35
CA LYS A 343 -5.63 18.80 -2.37
C LYS A 343 -4.25 18.93 -2.99
N GLU A 344 -4.00 18.22 -4.09
CA GLU A 344 -2.72 18.17 -4.77
C GLU A 344 -2.91 18.36 -6.28
N PRO A 345 -3.15 19.61 -6.76
CA PRO A 345 -3.43 19.88 -8.17
C PRO A 345 -2.28 19.44 -9.10
N LYS A 346 -1.03 19.40 -8.58
CA LYS A 346 0.14 18.89 -9.30
C LYS A 346 -0.01 17.42 -9.75
N ARG A 347 -0.92 16.65 -9.16
CA ARG A 347 -1.18 15.24 -9.52
C ARG A 347 -2.11 15.07 -10.71
N ILE A 348 -2.57 16.14 -11.37
CA ILE A 348 -3.52 16.04 -12.48
C ILE A 348 -3.06 15.09 -13.59
N ARG A 349 -1.75 15.05 -13.90
CA ARG A 349 -1.18 14.12 -14.89
C ARG A 349 -1.36 12.65 -14.46
N ARG A 350 -1.14 12.34 -13.18
CA ARG A 350 -1.30 10.98 -12.64
C ARG A 350 -2.76 10.54 -12.69
N ILE A 351 -3.66 11.45 -12.37
CA ILE A 351 -5.10 11.21 -12.40
C ILE A 351 -5.58 11.02 -13.84
N TRP A 352 -5.11 11.84 -14.78
CA TRP A 352 -5.38 11.66 -16.20
C TRP A 352 -4.90 10.30 -16.71
N ASN A 353 -3.71 9.87 -16.29
CA ASN A 353 -3.21 8.54 -16.62
C ASN A 353 -4.14 7.44 -16.08
N ALA A 354 -4.59 7.55 -14.83
CA ALA A 354 -5.44 6.55 -14.21
C ALA A 354 -6.88 6.51 -14.76
N VAL A 355 -7.47 7.67 -15.09
CA VAL A 355 -8.90 7.80 -15.44
C VAL A 355 -9.13 7.75 -16.95
N ALA A 356 -8.21 8.31 -17.75
CA ALA A 356 -8.37 8.38 -19.21
C ALA A 356 -7.43 7.41 -19.93
N VAL A 357 -6.14 7.51 -19.68
CA VAL A 357 -5.12 6.73 -20.43
C VAL A 357 -5.24 5.25 -20.12
N PHE A 358 -5.43 4.86 -18.86
CA PHE A 358 -5.50 3.47 -18.46
C PHE A 358 -6.67 2.72 -19.11
N PRO A 359 -7.95 3.19 -19.02
CA PRO A 359 -9.05 2.54 -19.74
C PRO A 359 -8.84 2.50 -21.25
N PHE A 360 -8.32 3.59 -21.84
CA PHE A 360 -8.02 3.64 -23.27
C PHE A 360 -7.00 2.56 -23.67
N LEU A 361 -5.90 2.45 -22.94
CA LEU A 361 -4.89 1.42 -23.22
C LEU A 361 -5.47 0.02 -23.09
N VAL A 362 -6.25 -0.26 -22.04
CA VAL A 362 -6.85 -1.59 -21.86
C VAL A 362 -7.82 -1.91 -23.00
N LEU A 363 -8.68 -0.99 -23.42
CA LEU A 363 -9.66 -1.27 -24.48
C LEU A 363 -9.02 -1.41 -25.86
N PHE A 364 -7.99 -0.62 -26.19
CA PHE A 364 -7.45 -0.56 -27.56
C PHE A 364 -6.13 -1.30 -27.75
N ARG A 365 -5.43 -1.71 -26.69
CA ARG A 365 -4.21 -2.55 -26.80
C ARG A 365 -4.42 -4.01 -26.43
N HIS A 366 -5.53 -4.39 -25.81
CA HIS A 366 -5.82 -5.79 -25.47
C HIS A 366 -6.04 -6.68 -26.69
N GLU A 367 -6.27 -6.13 -27.89
CA GLU A 367 -6.50 -6.89 -29.13
C GLU A 367 -5.22 -7.30 -29.89
N ARG A 368 -4.01 -7.04 -29.38
CA ARG A 368 -2.75 -7.33 -30.10
C ARG A 368 -1.75 -8.21 -29.34
N SER A 369 -2.20 -9.30 -28.73
CA SER A 369 -1.29 -10.31 -28.17
C SER A 369 -1.75 -11.71 -28.50
#